data_AF-A0A660UQE9-F1
#
_entry.id   AF-A0A660UQE9-F1
#
_cell.length_a   1.000
_cell.length_b   1.000
_cell.length_c   1.000
_cell.angle_alpha   90.00
_cell.angle_beta   90.00
_cell.angle_gamma   90.00
#
_symmetry.space_group_name_H-M   'P 1'
#
loop_
_entity.id
_entity.type
_entity.pdbx_description
1 polymer ?
#
loop_
_entity_poly.entity_id
_entity_poly.type
_entity_poly.pdbx_seq_one_letter_code
_entity_poly.pdbx_strand_id
1 'polypeptide(L)'
;TGSFPTIHEMNKFILSAGGIPTHTWLNGLSDGEKDIENLLAVAMSTGAAALNVIPDRNYGDGVKSEILANLYRVVELAEKLHLPLVMGTEMNSPGQKFVDDFDSPELKPLAAVFLKGAHIVYAHSVLQRAAHLGYTGDWAKNNFKTTADKNAFFETVGKKLQPAMQDKLADLNDNADPQEILRLIAG
;
A
#
# COMPACT_ATOMS: atom_id res chain seq x y z
N THR A 1 28.07 -12.53 13.58
CA THR A 1 26.68 -12.99 13.78
C THR A 1 25.77 -11.77 13.64
N GLY A 2 25.18 -11.56 12.46
CA GLY A 2 24.24 -10.46 12.27
C GLY A 2 22.83 -10.97 12.55
N SER A 3 22.21 -10.53 13.63
CA SER A 3 20.75 -10.64 13.76
C SER A 3 20.11 -9.55 12.90
N PHE A 4 19.05 -9.90 12.18
CA PHE A 4 18.19 -8.89 11.56
C PHE A 4 17.55 -8.00 12.65
N PRO A 5 17.22 -6.74 12.35
CA PRO A 5 16.47 -5.90 13.28
C PRO A 5 15.11 -6.53 13.59
N THR A 6 14.56 -6.22 14.76
CA THR A 6 13.17 -6.56 15.06
C THR A 6 12.22 -5.82 14.12
N ILE A 7 11.00 -6.35 13.94
CA ILE A 7 9.98 -5.68 13.12
C ILE A 7 9.66 -4.27 13.65
N HIS A 8 9.70 -4.08 14.96
CA HIS A 8 9.47 -2.78 15.60
C HIS A 8 10.59 -1.77 15.22
N GLU A 9 11.86 -2.19 15.30
CA GLU A 9 12.99 -1.34 14.92
C GLU A 9 12.97 -0.99 13.44
N MET A 10 12.64 -1.96 12.58
CA MET A 10 12.51 -1.74 11.14
C MET A 10 11.39 -0.75 10.82
N ASN A 11 10.20 -0.93 11.40
CA ASN A 11 9.07 -0.03 11.18
C ASN A 11 9.36 1.37 11.69
N LYS A 12 10.02 1.49 12.85
CA LYS A 12 10.46 2.80 13.38
C LYS A 12 11.41 3.51 12.41
N PHE A 13 12.36 2.78 11.82
CA PHE A 13 13.26 3.32 10.81
C PHE A 13 12.49 3.82 9.58
N ILE A 14 11.60 2.99 9.02
CA ILE A 14 10.80 3.36 7.84
C ILE A 14 9.94 4.60 8.10
N LEU A 15 9.26 4.65 9.26
CA LEU A 15 8.43 5.81 9.65
C LEU A 15 9.27 7.08 9.80
N SER A 16 10.48 6.96 10.37
CA SER A 16 11.39 8.10 10.55
C SER A 16 11.93 8.63 9.22
N ALA A 17 12.01 7.78 8.19
CA ALA A 17 12.32 8.16 6.82
C ALA A 17 11.10 8.73 6.05
N GLY A 18 9.93 8.83 6.69
CA GLY A 18 8.69 9.28 6.06
C GLY A 18 8.07 8.24 5.13
N GLY A 19 8.46 6.97 5.22
CA GLY A 19 7.93 5.88 4.41
C GLY A 19 6.67 5.22 5.01
N ILE A 20 6.13 4.26 4.27
CA ILE A 20 5.02 3.41 4.70
C ILE A 20 5.59 2.03 5.05
N PRO A 21 5.60 1.62 6.33
CA PRO A 21 5.97 0.25 6.66
C PRO A 21 4.93 -0.72 6.11
N THR A 22 5.39 -1.67 5.30
CA THR A 22 4.52 -2.56 4.53
C THR A 22 4.79 -4.00 4.93
N HIS A 23 3.76 -4.68 5.43
CA HIS A 23 3.86 -6.12 5.70
C HIS A 23 3.82 -6.88 4.38
N THR A 24 4.69 -7.88 4.21
CA THR A 24 4.67 -8.73 3.02
C THR A 24 4.01 -10.05 3.34
N TRP A 25 3.05 -10.42 2.51
CA TRP A 25 2.35 -11.70 2.56
C TRP A 25 2.62 -12.47 1.26
N LEU A 26 2.85 -13.78 1.36
CA LEU A 26 3.34 -14.61 0.27
C LEU A 26 2.22 -15.46 -0.35
N ASN A 27 1.72 -16.46 0.39
CA ASN A 27 0.81 -17.46 -0.19
C ASN A 27 -0.17 -18.11 0.80
N GLY A 28 -0.09 -17.80 2.09
CA GLY A 28 -1.06 -18.32 3.07
C GLY A 28 -0.73 -19.71 3.62
N LEU A 29 0.45 -20.26 3.34
CA LEU A 29 0.78 -21.64 3.71
C LEU A 29 1.59 -21.75 5.01
N SER A 30 2.29 -20.68 5.41
CA SER A 30 2.97 -20.67 6.71
C SER A 30 1.99 -20.60 7.87
N ASP A 31 2.38 -21.09 9.05
CA ASP A 31 1.49 -21.09 10.22
C ASP A 31 1.03 -19.69 10.60
N GLY A 32 1.90 -18.68 10.45
CA GLY A 32 1.54 -17.28 10.66
C GLY A 32 0.54 -16.75 9.63
N GLU A 33 0.71 -17.09 8.35
CA GLU A 33 -0.21 -16.63 7.31
C GLU A 33 -1.54 -17.38 7.28
N LYS A 34 -1.61 -18.59 7.85
CA LYS A 34 -2.88 -19.29 8.11
C LYS A 34 -3.72 -18.57 9.17
N ASP A 35 -3.06 -17.92 10.13
CA ASP A 35 -3.65 -17.06 11.16
C ASP A 35 -3.47 -15.57 10.80
N ILE A 36 -3.91 -15.21 9.59
CA ILE A 36 -3.64 -13.91 8.98
C ILE A 36 -4.20 -12.74 9.79
N GLU A 37 -5.33 -12.92 10.46
CA GLU A 37 -5.93 -11.89 11.31
C GLU A 37 -5.00 -11.51 12.48
N ASN A 38 -4.44 -12.51 13.17
CA ASN A 38 -3.50 -12.25 14.26
C ASN A 38 -2.16 -11.73 13.73
N LEU A 39 -1.68 -12.27 12.60
CA LEU A 39 -0.45 -11.80 11.95
C LEU A 39 -0.53 -10.30 11.61
N LEU A 40 -1.62 -9.86 10.97
CA LEU A 40 -1.81 -8.45 10.63
C LEU A 40 -2.04 -7.59 11.87
N ALA A 41 -2.76 -8.08 12.89
CA ALA A 41 -2.90 -7.37 14.16
C ALA A 41 -1.54 -7.08 14.81
N VAL A 42 -0.65 -8.07 14.85
CA VAL A 42 0.73 -7.90 15.35
C VAL A 42 1.50 -6.93 14.44
N ALA A 43 1.48 -7.13 13.12
CA ALA A 43 2.20 -6.26 12.19
C ALA A 43 1.78 -4.78 12.34
N MET A 44 0.48 -4.51 12.39
CA MET A 44 -0.08 -3.17 12.59
C MET A 44 0.29 -2.58 13.94
N SER A 45 0.25 -3.38 15.02
CA SER A 45 0.65 -2.92 16.37
C SER A 45 2.12 -2.47 16.43
N THR A 46 2.95 -2.97 15.51
CA THR A 46 4.36 -2.59 15.39
C THR A 46 4.62 -1.48 14.35
N GLY A 47 3.58 -0.96 13.70
CA GLY A 47 3.66 0.17 12.78
C GLY A 47 3.42 -0.14 11.30
N ALA A 48 3.11 -1.38 10.92
CA ALA A 48 2.71 -1.68 9.54
C ALA A 48 1.44 -0.90 9.16
N ALA A 49 1.48 -0.24 8.01
CA ALA A 49 0.43 0.67 7.53
C ALA A 49 -0.02 0.34 6.09
N ALA A 50 0.52 -0.72 5.48
CA ALA A 50 0.13 -1.26 4.18
C ALA A 50 0.44 -2.77 4.13
N LEU A 51 -0.14 -3.45 3.14
CA LEU A 51 0.10 -4.85 2.85
C LEU A 51 0.64 -5.00 1.41
N ASN A 52 1.62 -5.88 1.23
CA ASN A 52 2.15 -6.28 -0.07
C ASN A 52 1.84 -7.75 -0.35
N VAL A 53 1.43 -8.06 -1.58
CA VAL A 53 1.31 -9.42 -2.10
C VAL A 53 2.14 -9.57 -3.37
N ILE A 54 2.50 -10.80 -3.74
CA ILE A 54 3.39 -11.07 -4.88
C ILE A 54 2.72 -12.05 -5.83
N PRO A 55 1.91 -11.55 -6.78
CA PRO A 55 0.99 -12.43 -7.51
C PRO A 55 1.61 -13.33 -8.55
N ASP A 56 2.40 -12.80 -9.47
CA ASP A 56 2.98 -13.61 -10.57
C ASP A 56 3.81 -14.81 -10.09
N ARG A 57 4.43 -14.73 -8.90
CA ARG A 57 5.18 -15.85 -8.31
C ARG A 57 4.28 -16.99 -7.84
N ASN A 58 3.05 -16.69 -7.43
CA ASN A 58 2.19 -17.61 -6.67
C ASN A 58 0.89 -18.00 -7.40
N TYR A 59 0.48 -17.28 -8.45
CA TYR A 59 -0.79 -17.49 -9.16
C TYR A 59 -0.54 -17.60 -10.67
N GLY A 60 -0.87 -18.76 -11.24
CA GLY A 60 -0.77 -19.03 -12.69
C GLY A 60 -2.02 -19.73 -13.21
N ASP A 61 -2.10 -19.87 -14.54
CA ASP A 61 -3.28 -20.41 -15.22
C ASP A 61 -3.75 -21.75 -14.65
N GLY A 62 -5.04 -21.82 -14.27
CA GLY A 62 -5.70 -23.06 -13.83
C GLY A 62 -5.54 -23.39 -12.35
N VAL A 63 -4.93 -22.51 -11.56
CA VAL A 63 -4.72 -22.71 -10.12
C VAL A 63 -6.00 -22.37 -9.34
N LYS A 64 -6.95 -23.31 -9.31
CA LYS A 64 -8.00 -23.35 -8.26
C LYS A 64 -7.43 -24.00 -6.99
N SER A 65 -6.42 -23.37 -6.40
CA SER A 65 -5.71 -23.89 -5.22
C SER A 65 -6.08 -23.14 -3.94
N GLU A 66 -5.74 -23.74 -2.80
CA GLU A 66 -5.76 -23.11 -1.48
C GLU A 66 -5.08 -21.73 -1.48
N ILE A 67 -4.02 -21.55 -2.28
CA ILE A 67 -3.26 -20.30 -2.39
C ILE A 67 -4.12 -19.17 -3.00
N LEU A 68 -4.93 -19.44 -4.03
CA LEU A 68 -5.83 -18.44 -4.61
C LEU A 68 -6.95 -18.05 -3.64
N ALA A 69 -7.51 -19.02 -2.91
CA ALA A 69 -8.49 -18.73 -1.87
C ALA A 69 -7.89 -17.87 -0.74
N ASN A 70 -6.64 -18.15 -0.36
CA ASN A 70 -5.90 -17.37 0.62
C ASN A 70 -5.63 -15.94 0.12
N LEU A 71 -5.31 -15.75 -1.16
CA LEU A 71 -5.17 -14.42 -1.76
C LEU A 71 -6.46 -13.60 -1.61
N TYR A 72 -7.59 -14.17 -2.01
CA TYR A 72 -8.88 -13.48 -1.88
C TYR A 72 -9.21 -13.16 -0.42
N ARG A 73 -8.94 -14.09 0.50
CA ARG A 73 -9.12 -13.85 1.94
C ARG A 73 -8.26 -12.70 2.45
N VAL A 74 -6.97 -12.65 2.08
CA VAL A 74 -6.09 -11.59 2.57
C VAL A 74 -6.43 -10.24 1.94
N VAL A 75 -6.85 -10.19 0.66
CA VAL A 75 -7.32 -8.96 0.02
C VAL A 75 -8.59 -8.44 0.69
N GLU A 76 -9.55 -9.33 0.97
CA GLU A 76 -10.79 -8.97 1.67
C GLU A 76 -10.48 -8.42 3.08
N LEU A 77 -9.55 -9.05 3.79
CA LEU A 77 -9.12 -8.61 5.11
C LEU A 77 -8.40 -7.25 5.06
N ALA A 78 -7.53 -7.02 4.07
CA ALA A 78 -6.87 -5.74 3.88
C ALA A 78 -7.88 -4.59 3.66
N GLU A 79 -8.91 -4.82 2.84
CA GLU A 79 -9.99 -3.84 2.64
C GLU A 79 -10.80 -3.59 3.93
N LYS A 80 -11.13 -4.64 4.70
CA LYS A 80 -11.80 -4.51 6.01
C LYS A 80 -10.98 -3.71 7.03
N LEU A 81 -9.66 -3.87 7.01
CA LEU A 81 -8.72 -3.15 7.87
C LEU A 81 -8.31 -1.78 7.30
N HIS A 82 -8.79 -1.44 6.10
CA HIS A 82 -8.41 -0.25 5.34
C HIS A 82 -6.89 -0.13 5.11
N LEU A 83 -6.19 -1.26 4.96
CA LEU A 83 -4.77 -1.28 4.59
C LEU A 83 -4.65 -1.05 3.07
N PRO A 84 -3.88 -0.07 2.61
CA PRO A 84 -3.48 0.02 1.21
C PRO A 84 -2.78 -1.28 0.78
N LEU A 85 -3.26 -1.86 -0.32
CA LEU A 85 -2.72 -3.10 -0.87
C LEU A 85 -1.82 -2.78 -2.07
N VAL A 86 -0.54 -3.09 -1.95
CA VAL A 86 0.42 -3.04 -3.05
C VAL A 86 0.74 -4.44 -3.55
N MET A 87 1.16 -4.50 -4.81
CA MET A 87 1.63 -5.73 -5.41
C MET A 87 2.76 -5.43 -6.39
N GLY A 88 3.52 -6.47 -6.70
CA GLY A 88 4.48 -6.45 -7.79
C GLY A 88 5.04 -7.83 -8.05
N THR A 89 5.75 -7.97 -9.16
CA THR A 89 6.27 -9.26 -9.65
C THR A 89 7.52 -9.75 -8.90
N GLU A 90 8.07 -8.96 -7.97
CA GLU A 90 9.33 -9.16 -7.24
C GLU A 90 10.61 -9.24 -8.12
N MET A 91 10.47 -9.48 -9.44
CA MET A 91 11.49 -9.39 -10.52
C MET A 91 12.93 -9.74 -10.11
N ASN A 92 13.08 -10.78 -9.30
CA ASN A 92 14.33 -11.22 -8.71
C ASN A 92 14.94 -12.42 -9.45
N SER A 93 14.23 -12.99 -10.42
CA SER A 93 14.66 -14.17 -11.18
C SER A 93 14.34 -14.08 -12.67
N PRO A 94 15.21 -14.60 -13.57
CA PRO A 94 14.90 -14.69 -15.00
C PRO A 94 13.59 -15.45 -15.25
N GLY A 95 12.71 -14.90 -16.08
CA GLY A 95 11.44 -15.52 -16.47
C GLY A 95 10.20 -15.02 -15.71
N GLN A 96 10.36 -14.21 -14.66
CA GLN A 96 9.23 -13.48 -14.05
C GLN A 96 8.69 -12.43 -15.02
N LYS A 97 7.37 -12.19 -14.98
CA LYS A 97 6.75 -11.19 -15.86
C LYS A 97 7.19 -9.78 -15.50
N PHE A 98 7.15 -8.92 -16.51
CA PHE A 98 7.35 -7.48 -16.31
C PHE A 98 6.18 -6.84 -15.57
N VAL A 99 4.96 -7.31 -15.85
CA VAL A 99 3.70 -6.84 -15.25
C VAL A 99 2.83 -8.06 -14.99
N ASP A 100 2.14 -8.07 -13.83
CA ASP A 100 1.14 -9.09 -13.51
C ASP A 100 -0.03 -9.06 -14.51
N ASP A 101 -0.61 -10.22 -14.78
CA ASP A 101 -1.70 -10.35 -15.76
C ASP A 101 -3.07 -10.01 -15.13
N PHE A 102 -3.48 -8.75 -15.23
CA PHE A 102 -4.80 -8.30 -14.74
C PHE A 102 -5.98 -8.70 -15.64
N ASP A 103 -5.73 -9.34 -16.80
CA ASP A 103 -6.78 -9.93 -17.62
C ASP A 103 -7.09 -11.38 -17.22
N SER A 104 -6.23 -12.00 -16.41
CA SER A 104 -6.44 -13.33 -15.83
C SER A 104 -7.71 -13.41 -14.96
N PRO A 105 -8.46 -14.53 -14.99
CA PRO A 105 -9.62 -14.74 -14.11
C PRO A 105 -9.31 -14.55 -12.62
N GLU A 106 -8.08 -14.81 -12.21
CA GLU A 106 -7.59 -14.75 -10.83
C GLU A 106 -7.34 -13.33 -10.35
N LEU A 107 -6.73 -12.46 -11.17
CA LEU A 107 -6.35 -11.10 -10.75
C LEU A 107 -7.33 -10.02 -11.20
N LYS A 108 -8.10 -10.27 -12.26
CA LYS A 108 -9.10 -9.33 -12.77
C LYS A 108 -10.08 -8.82 -11.70
N PRO A 109 -10.61 -9.67 -10.78
CA PRO A 109 -11.50 -9.19 -9.72
C PRO A 109 -10.80 -8.26 -8.71
N LEU A 110 -9.48 -8.35 -8.59
CA LEU A 110 -8.68 -7.62 -7.59
C LEU A 110 -8.06 -6.33 -8.16
N ALA A 111 -8.09 -6.13 -9.48
CA ALA A 111 -7.43 -5.02 -10.17
C ALA A 111 -7.79 -3.64 -9.59
N ALA A 112 -9.06 -3.43 -9.23
CA ALA A 112 -9.51 -2.16 -8.64
C ALA A 112 -8.88 -1.89 -7.26
N VAL A 113 -8.71 -2.94 -6.43
CA VAL A 113 -8.10 -2.83 -5.10
C VAL A 113 -6.61 -2.48 -5.24
N PHE A 114 -5.91 -3.14 -6.16
CA PHE A 114 -4.51 -2.85 -6.42
C PHE A 114 -4.28 -1.46 -7.02
N LEU A 115 -5.17 -1.03 -7.93
CA LEU A 115 -5.09 0.32 -8.50
C LEU A 115 -5.31 1.41 -7.45
N LYS A 116 -6.24 1.20 -6.50
CA LYS A 116 -6.41 2.08 -5.35
C LYS A 116 -5.14 2.17 -4.50
N GLY A 117 -4.50 1.03 -4.20
CA GLY A 117 -3.22 1.01 -3.48
C GLY A 117 -2.11 1.77 -4.21
N ALA A 118 -2.01 1.58 -5.53
CA ALA A 118 -1.07 2.31 -6.38
C ALA A 118 -1.28 3.82 -6.36
N HIS A 119 -2.54 4.29 -6.46
CA HIS A 119 -2.86 5.71 -6.32
C HIS A 119 -2.45 6.27 -4.95
N ILE A 120 -2.71 5.53 -3.86
CA ILE A 120 -2.34 5.96 -2.50
C ILE A 120 -0.82 6.11 -2.37
N VAL A 121 -0.04 5.14 -2.87
CA VAL A 121 1.43 5.20 -2.82
C VAL A 121 1.98 6.33 -3.68
N TYR A 122 1.41 6.56 -4.86
CA TYR A 122 1.81 7.67 -5.71
C TYR A 122 1.53 9.02 -5.03
N ALA A 123 0.32 9.21 -4.49
CA ALA A 123 -0.03 10.41 -3.74
C ALA A 123 0.86 10.63 -2.53
N HIS A 124 1.12 9.58 -1.73
CA HIS A 124 2.07 9.61 -0.63
C HIS A 124 3.43 10.12 -1.10
N SER A 125 3.98 9.53 -2.16
CA SER A 125 5.33 9.84 -2.64
C SER A 125 5.46 11.30 -3.06
N VAL A 126 4.48 11.82 -3.80
CA VAL A 126 4.50 13.21 -4.27
C VAL A 126 4.31 14.19 -3.12
N LEU A 127 3.32 13.96 -2.25
CA LEU A 127 3.01 14.85 -1.13
C LEU A 127 4.09 14.85 -0.05
N GLN A 128 4.68 13.69 0.23
CA GLN A 128 5.81 13.56 1.16
C GLN A 128 7.03 14.33 0.65
N ARG A 129 7.31 14.25 -0.65
CA ARG A 129 8.44 14.97 -1.27
C ARG A 129 8.21 16.47 -1.34
N ALA A 130 6.99 16.91 -1.63
CA ALA A 130 6.67 18.32 -1.80
C ALA A 130 6.68 19.08 -0.47
N ALA A 131 6.01 18.54 0.55
CA ALA A 131 5.75 19.29 1.78
C ALA A 131 5.63 18.41 3.03
N HIS A 132 6.20 17.20 3.03
CA HIS A 132 6.13 16.24 4.15
C HIS A 132 4.70 15.82 4.54
N LEU A 133 3.76 15.87 3.59
CA LEU A 133 2.33 15.56 3.80
C LEU A 133 2.02 14.07 3.53
N GLY A 134 2.99 13.19 3.76
CA GLY A 134 2.87 11.77 3.46
C GLY A 134 1.88 11.02 4.36
N TYR A 135 1.36 9.92 3.83
CA TYR A 135 0.39 9.00 4.45
C TYR A 135 0.60 8.60 5.92
N THR A 136 1.86 8.51 6.39
CA THR A 136 2.24 8.11 7.75
C THR A 136 2.72 9.27 8.63
N GLY A 137 2.83 10.47 8.06
CA GLY A 137 3.32 11.67 8.74
C GLY A 137 2.29 12.30 9.68
N ASP A 138 2.75 13.25 10.49
CA ASP A 138 1.91 13.92 11.49
C ASP A 138 0.81 14.76 10.85
N TRP A 139 1.06 15.35 9.68
CA TRP A 139 0.03 16.01 8.89
C TRP A 139 -1.19 15.10 8.63
N ALA A 140 -0.96 13.86 8.18
CA ALA A 140 -2.03 12.93 7.89
C ALA A 140 -2.77 12.50 9.17
N LYS A 141 -2.07 12.33 10.29
CA LYS A 141 -2.69 12.03 11.59
C LYS A 141 -3.58 13.17 12.09
N ASN A 142 -3.17 14.41 11.86
CA ASN A 142 -3.89 15.58 12.33
C ASN A 142 -5.12 15.91 11.47
N ASN A 143 -5.13 15.51 10.20
CA ASN A 143 -6.19 15.85 9.25
C ASN A 143 -7.25 14.77 9.04
N PHE A 144 -6.98 13.49 9.36
CA PHE A 144 -7.92 12.39 9.12
C PHE A 144 -8.25 11.63 10.40
N LYS A 145 -9.54 11.46 10.67
CA LYS A 145 -10.04 10.72 11.84
C LYS A 145 -9.97 9.20 11.67
N THR A 146 -10.15 8.73 10.44
CA THR A 146 -10.18 7.30 10.12
C THR A 146 -9.22 6.99 8.99
N THR A 147 -8.70 5.75 8.96
CA THR A 147 -7.89 5.25 7.85
C THR A 147 -8.67 5.23 6.54
N ALA A 148 -9.99 5.00 6.59
CA ALA A 148 -10.85 5.04 5.42
C ALA A 148 -10.89 6.44 4.79
N ASP A 149 -11.10 7.50 5.59
CA ASP A 149 -11.12 8.89 5.11
C ASP A 149 -9.76 9.28 4.52
N LYS A 150 -8.67 8.88 5.20
CA LYS A 150 -7.31 9.07 4.72
C LYS A 150 -7.09 8.39 3.37
N ASN A 151 -7.49 7.12 3.24
CA ASN A 151 -7.37 6.38 1.98
C ASN A 151 -8.15 7.06 0.86
N ALA A 152 -9.38 7.51 1.11
CA ALA A 152 -10.19 8.19 0.11
C ALA A 152 -9.53 9.48 -0.40
N PHE A 153 -8.89 10.25 0.49
CA PHE A 153 -8.12 11.42 0.12
C PHE A 153 -6.90 11.06 -0.75
N PHE A 154 -6.03 10.17 -0.26
CA PHE A 154 -4.81 9.80 -0.99
C PHE A 154 -5.12 9.12 -2.33
N GLU A 155 -6.17 8.29 -2.40
CA GLU A 155 -6.67 7.71 -3.66
C GLU A 155 -7.13 8.81 -4.63
N THR A 156 -7.91 9.79 -4.16
CA THR A 156 -8.39 10.90 -4.99
C THR A 156 -7.23 11.72 -5.53
N VAL A 157 -6.24 12.03 -4.69
CA VAL A 157 -5.02 12.74 -5.11
C VAL A 157 -4.28 11.93 -6.15
N GLY A 158 -4.01 10.64 -5.89
CA GLY A 158 -3.25 9.79 -6.78
C GLY A 158 -3.92 9.59 -8.14
N LYS A 159 -5.25 9.56 -8.17
CA LYS A 159 -6.04 9.43 -9.40
C LYS A 159 -6.05 10.71 -10.24
N LYS A 160 -6.07 11.88 -9.62
CA LYS A 160 -6.20 13.17 -10.31
C LYS A 160 -4.87 13.82 -10.66
N LEU A 161 -3.85 13.64 -9.82
CA LEU A 161 -2.58 14.34 -9.94
C LEU A 161 -1.74 13.81 -11.10
N GLN A 162 -1.73 14.53 -12.21
CA GLN A 162 -0.81 14.24 -13.31
C GLN A 162 0.62 14.64 -12.94
N PRO A 163 1.66 13.91 -13.40
CA PRO A 163 3.06 14.24 -13.13
C PRO A 163 3.43 15.69 -13.51
N ALA A 164 2.86 16.21 -14.59
CA ALA A 164 3.09 17.59 -15.03
C ALA A 164 2.49 18.66 -14.10
N MET A 165 1.63 18.29 -13.15
CA MET A 165 1.01 19.20 -12.18
C MET A 165 1.73 19.21 -10.83
N GLN A 166 2.79 18.41 -10.64
CA GLN A 166 3.47 18.31 -9.34
C GLN A 166 4.07 19.65 -8.88
N ASP A 167 4.47 20.51 -9.81
CA ASP A 167 4.99 21.85 -9.49
C ASP A 167 3.95 22.76 -8.83
N LYS A 168 2.65 22.50 -9.02
CA LYS A 168 1.56 23.23 -8.32
C LYS A 168 1.58 22.99 -6.81
N LEU A 169 2.31 21.99 -6.34
CA LEU A 169 2.42 21.63 -4.92
C LEU A 169 3.64 22.28 -4.26
N ALA A 170 4.47 23.02 -4.99
CA ALA A 170 5.75 23.54 -4.51
C ALA A 170 5.62 24.53 -3.34
N ASP A 171 4.51 25.28 -3.28
CA ASP A 171 4.26 26.28 -2.24
C ASP A 171 3.52 25.72 -1.01
N LEU A 172 3.21 24.42 -1.00
CA LEU A 172 2.60 23.78 0.16
C LEU A 172 3.58 23.70 1.34
N ASN A 173 3.01 23.73 2.54
CA ASN A 173 3.74 23.47 3.77
C ASN A 173 2.96 22.47 4.65
N ASP A 174 3.53 22.12 5.79
CA ASP A 174 3.01 21.15 6.76
C ASP A 174 1.68 21.53 7.43
N ASN A 175 1.12 22.71 7.15
CA ASN A 175 -0.19 23.16 7.62
C ASN A 175 -1.27 23.20 6.51
N ALA A 176 -0.96 22.72 5.30
CA ALA A 176 -1.90 22.75 4.18
C ALA A 176 -3.20 22.02 4.49
N ASP A 177 -4.34 22.61 4.13
CA ASP A 177 -5.64 21.95 4.27
C ASP A 177 -5.80 20.89 3.15
N PRO A 178 -6.24 19.65 3.45
CA PRO A 178 -6.58 18.67 2.42
C PRO A 178 -7.43 19.22 1.26
N GLN A 179 -8.39 20.12 1.54
CA GLN A 179 -9.24 20.76 0.52
C GLN A 179 -8.49 21.76 -0.35
N GLU A 180 -7.42 22.38 0.15
CA GLU A 180 -6.52 23.19 -0.68
C GLU A 180 -5.80 22.31 -1.71
N ILE A 181 -5.26 21.18 -1.27
CA ILE A 181 -4.58 20.21 -2.15
C ILE A 181 -5.53 19.72 -3.24
N LEU A 182 -6.77 19.34 -2.86
CA LEU A 182 -7.78 18.89 -3.83
C LEU A 182 -8.13 19.97 -4.86
N ARG A 183 -8.15 21.25 -4.48
CA ARG A 183 -8.39 22.38 -5.40
C ARG A 183 -7.24 22.58 -6.37
N LEU A 184 -5.99 22.50 -5.91
CA LEU A 184 -4.80 22.67 -6.76
C LEU A 184 -4.72 21.63 -7.88
N ILE A 185 -5.15 20.40 -7.59
CA ILE A 185 -5.13 19.28 -8.54
C ILE A 185 -6.43 19.12 -9.33
N ALA A 186 -7.46 19.92 -9.04
CA ALA A 186 -8.77 19.81 -9.69
C ALA A 186 -8.76 20.25 -11.15
N GLY A 187 -7.85 21.17 -11.53
CA GLY A 187 -7.65 21.61 -12.92
C GLY A 187 -8.84 22.36 -13.49
#